data_AF-L1LF54-F1
#
_entry.id   AF-L1LF54-F1
#
_cell.length_a   1.000
_cell.length_b   1.000
_cell.length_c   1.000
_cell.angle_alpha   90.00
_cell.angle_beta   90.00
_cell.angle_gamma   90.00
#
_symmetry.space_group_name_H-M   'P 1'
#
loop_
_entity.id
_entity.type
_entity.pdbx_description
1 polymer ?
#
loop_
_entity_poly.entity_id
_entity_poly.type
_entity_poly.pdbx_seq_one_letter_code
_entity_poly.pdbx_strand_id
1 'polypeptide(L)'
;MARCILLFLLASLVCIAKSHVVDISLDTFQGVSSRDFFVFKIPLRIYISDANLTILEVVDSFRTLWKAEHEGSYCKYVWVYWSPDRQALVELLVVDAESKMERISYKKERFIWERIDNHAFNAAFYRTKSEFELMERSIMSSGKASEEGIRASVGSADSTPGPDCHNGNESKAVVDGEGGEKNVQDPASGQIVEFVRPEKPPKFFAIDFDETFYIHDKEAFEKNIKAFSKVRQMGYIPFICTARPFETVMRTLGEDFVTKTGYDGYPGIYLSGSVVYDVDGSVLHVSKFSREFLAAFLDYIEKEDLKDQCIFYDTRKNYALVDPKEVVSRVLVIDDIPYPKIATPEEILEMEIISIVTTNADMDIPMVTRGIDFSSRCMGSNYLAEICPITITKVDALKILMERHGERASAFGFIGDGLNDMESMGLSEISFAVANASPEVKRHAKWVLPHSYLMSAFATAMELVYNI
;
A
#
# COMPACT_ATOMS: atom_id res chain seq x y z
N MET A 1 38.59 -54.00 -12.89
CA MET A 1 38.62 -53.91 -11.41
C MET A 1 38.76 -52.43 -11.06
N ALA A 2 37.63 -51.73 -11.14
CA ALA A 2 37.47 -50.30 -10.87
C ALA A 2 36.85 -50.18 -9.47
N ARG A 3 37.44 -49.36 -8.59
CA ARG A 3 36.84 -48.99 -7.30
C ARG A 3 35.87 -47.84 -7.58
N CYS A 4 34.55 -48.04 -7.57
CA CYS A 4 33.63 -47.92 -6.42
C CYS A 4 33.81 -46.59 -5.66
N ILE A 5 33.05 -45.52 -5.91
CA ILE A 5 31.60 -45.22 -5.67
C ILE A 5 31.41 -44.35 -4.41
N LEU A 6 30.66 -43.25 -4.61
CA LEU A 6 29.93 -42.38 -3.67
C LEU A 6 30.62 -41.13 -3.09
N LEU A 7 30.32 -39.98 -3.70
CA LEU A 7 29.56 -38.91 -3.04
C LEU A 7 29.05 -37.90 -4.10
N PHE A 8 27.78 -38.07 -4.46
CA PHE A 8 26.89 -36.96 -4.81
C PHE A 8 26.72 -36.10 -3.54
N LEU A 9 26.61 -34.77 -3.70
CA LEU A 9 26.30 -33.70 -2.73
C LEU A 9 27.48 -32.85 -2.24
N LEU A 10 27.68 -31.74 -2.95
CA LEU A 10 27.88 -30.34 -2.49
C LEU A 10 28.21 -29.57 -3.79
N ALA A 11 27.27 -28.99 -4.55
CA ALA A 11 26.22 -28.05 -4.17
C ALA A 11 26.73 -26.89 -3.31
N SER A 12 27.56 -26.06 -3.93
CA SER A 12 27.53 -24.60 -3.85
C SER A 12 28.59 -24.08 -4.81
N LEU A 13 28.22 -23.79 -6.06
CA LEU A 13 28.01 -22.41 -6.48
C LEU A 13 29.03 -21.50 -5.80
N VAL A 14 30.24 -21.46 -6.37
CA VAL A 14 30.97 -20.20 -6.43
C VAL A 14 30.12 -19.30 -7.34
N CYS A 15 29.04 -18.74 -6.78
CA CYS A 15 28.46 -17.53 -7.32
C CYS A 15 29.57 -16.49 -7.16
N ILE A 16 30.31 -16.26 -8.25
CA ILE A 16 31.03 -15.00 -8.42
C ILE A 16 29.92 -13.95 -8.38
N ALA A 17 29.65 -13.38 -7.21
CA ALA A 17 28.79 -12.22 -7.09
C ALA A 17 29.43 -11.16 -8.00
N LYS A 18 28.79 -10.90 -9.14
CA LYS A 18 29.29 -9.87 -10.06
C LYS A 18 29.31 -8.57 -9.26
N SER A 19 30.49 -8.00 -9.09
CA SER A 19 30.68 -6.66 -8.53
C SER A 19 29.96 -5.67 -9.44
N HIS A 20 28.95 -4.97 -8.93
CA HIS A 20 28.25 -3.95 -9.72
C HIS A 20 28.51 -2.56 -9.15
N VAL A 21 28.80 -1.64 -10.06
CA VAL A 21 28.87 -0.20 -9.83
C VAL A 21 27.48 0.37 -10.11
N VAL A 22 26.89 1.07 -9.15
CA VAL A 22 25.64 1.82 -9.32
C VAL A 22 26.01 3.26 -9.67
N ASP A 23 25.73 3.68 -10.90
CA ASP A 23 25.86 5.09 -11.30
C ASP A 23 24.50 5.78 -11.21
N ILE A 24 24.34 6.63 -10.18
CA ILE A 24 23.10 7.34 -9.89
C ILE A 24 22.83 8.51 -10.84
N SER A 25 23.75 8.81 -11.76
CA SER A 25 23.57 9.85 -12.78
C SER A 25 22.74 9.38 -13.99
N LEU A 26 22.48 8.08 -14.12
CA LEU A 26 21.76 7.51 -15.26
C LEU A 26 20.28 7.26 -14.94
N ASP A 27 19.42 7.59 -15.91
CA ASP A 27 17.96 7.51 -15.77
C ASP A 27 17.41 6.07 -15.84
N THR A 28 18.15 5.14 -16.45
CA THR A 28 17.83 3.70 -16.48
C THR A 28 19.13 2.88 -16.46
N PHE A 29 19.16 1.79 -15.69
CA PHE A 29 20.30 0.86 -15.68
C PHE A 29 19.87 -0.55 -16.02
N GLN A 30 20.58 -1.18 -16.96
CA GLN A 30 20.49 -2.62 -17.17
C GLN A 30 21.31 -3.32 -16.09
N GLY A 31 20.63 -4.12 -15.27
CA GLY A 31 21.29 -5.10 -14.41
C GLY A 31 21.12 -4.92 -12.92
N VAL A 32 20.68 -3.75 -12.40
CA VAL A 32 20.43 -3.52 -10.95
C VAL A 32 18.93 -3.42 -10.67
N SER A 33 18.46 -4.11 -9.62
CA SER A 33 17.10 -3.98 -9.12
C SER A 33 16.87 -2.58 -8.55
N SER A 34 16.10 -1.74 -9.25
CA SER A 34 15.68 -0.43 -8.78
C SER A 34 14.16 -0.28 -8.70
N ARG A 35 13.69 0.57 -7.78
CA ARG A 35 12.27 0.90 -7.61
C ARG A 35 12.11 2.41 -7.42
N ASP A 36 11.13 2.97 -8.11
CA ASP A 36 10.80 4.39 -8.06
C ASP A 36 9.57 4.61 -7.17
N PHE A 37 9.67 5.63 -6.32
CA PHE A 37 8.67 6.03 -5.33
C PHE A 37 8.57 7.55 -5.30
N PHE A 38 7.59 8.05 -4.55
CA PHE A 38 7.53 9.43 -4.14
C PHE A 38 7.43 9.49 -2.62
N VAL A 39 8.27 10.30 -1.98
CA VAL A 39 8.20 10.57 -0.54
C VAL A 39 7.92 12.05 -0.37
N PHE A 40 6.76 12.42 0.18
CA PHE A 40 6.30 13.81 0.19
C PHE A 40 6.32 14.50 -1.18
N LYS A 41 5.95 13.76 -2.23
CA LYS A 41 6.02 14.20 -3.64
C LYS A 41 7.44 14.48 -4.17
N ILE A 42 8.47 14.24 -3.36
CA ILE A 42 9.87 14.22 -3.79
C ILE A 42 10.08 12.86 -4.49
N PRO A 43 10.52 12.83 -5.75
CA PRO A 43 10.91 11.59 -6.40
C PRO A 43 12.02 10.90 -5.61
N LEU A 44 11.89 9.58 -5.43
CA LEU A 44 12.85 8.72 -4.75
C LEU A 44 13.09 7.47 -5.59
N ARG A 45 14.35 7.08 -5.77
CA ARG A 45 14.72 5.79 -6.32
C ARG A 45 15.55 5.03 -5.33
N ILE A 46 15.24 3.75 -5.22
CA ILE A 46 15.95 2.82 -4.35
C ILE A 46 16.63 1.79 -5.22
N TYR A 47 17.94 1.64 -5.07
CA TYR A 47 18.68 0.49 -5.59
C TYR A 47 18.92 -0.51 -4.46
N ILE A 48 18.73 -1.80 -4.75
CA ILE A 48 18.74 -2.87 -3.75
C ILE A 48 19.79 -3.90 -4.13
N SER A 49 20.66 -4.26 -3.17
CA SER A 49 21.48 -5.47 -3.29
C SER A 49 20.63 -6.71 -2.99
N ASP A 50 20.74 -7.74 -3.83
CA ASP A 50 20.05 -9.02 -3.67
C ASP A 50 21.01 -10.22 -3.90
N ALA A 51 20.46 -11.45 -3.84
CA ALA A 51 21.24 -12.68 -3.95
C ALA A 51 22.01 -12.84 -5.28
N ASN A 52 21.60 -12.11 -6.33
CA ASN A 52 22.23 -12.16 -7.65
C ASN A 52 23.10 -10.92 -7.92
N LEU A 53 22.95 -9.86 -7.12
CA LEU A 53 23.63 -8.59 -7.33
C LEU A 53 24.03 -7.90 -6.04
N THR A 54 25.33 -7.72 -5.87
CA THR A 54 25.92 -7.00 -4.73
C THR A 54 26.50 -5.66 -5.20
N ILE A 55 26.01 -4.56 -4.63
CA ILE A 55 26.48 -3.21 -4.91
C ILE A 55 27.79 -2.98 -4.16
N LEU A 56 28.90 -2.86 -4.89
CA LEU A 56 30.24 -2.64 -4.29
C LEU A 56 30.75 -1.22 -4.49
N GLU A 57 30.11 -0.43 -5.35
CA GLU A 57 30.49 0.95 -5.59
C GLU A 57 29.27 1.76 -6.00
N VAL A 58 29.17 2.98 -5.48
CA VAL A 58 28.15 3.97 -5.83
C VAL A 58 28.86 5.20 -6.38
N VAL A 59 28.53 5.57 -7.60
CA VAL A 59 29.13 6.70 -8.32
C VAL A 59 28.05 7.64 -8.84
N ASP A 60 28.44 8.88 -9.11
CA ASP A 60 27.69 9.86 -9.90
C ASP A 60 28.58 10.25 -11.08
N SER A 61 28.31 9.64 -12.23
CA SER A 61 29.18 9.67 -13.42
C SER A 61 30.62 9.23 -13.08
N PHE A 62 31.57 10.16 -13.07
CA PHE A 62 33.00 9.87 -12.81
C PHE A 62 33.39 10.01 -11.33
N ARG A 63 32.46 10.38 -10.44
CA ARG A 63 32.74 10.63 -9.03
C ARG A 63 32.23 9.49 -8.17
N THR A 64 33.14 8.80 -7.48
CA THR A 64 32.78 7.81 -6.45
C THR A 64 32.25 8.51 -5.20
N LEU A 65 31.03 8.15 -4.79
CA LEU A 65 30.45 8.55 -3.50
C LEU A 65 30.90 7.57 -2.42
N TRP A 66 30.83 6.28 -2.73
CA TRP A 66 31.18 5.20 -1.80
C TRP A 66 31.69 3.96 -2.55
N LYS A 67 32.63 3.24 -1.95
CA LYS A 67 33.18 1.99 -2.46
C LYS A 67 33.48 1.03 -1.31
N ALA A 68 33.21 -0.25 -1.50
CA ALA A 68 33.57 -1.29 -0.56
C ALA A 68 35.10 -1.36 -0.39
N GLU A 69 35.58 -1.21 0.84
CA GLU A 69 37.02 -1.22 1.17
C GLU A 69 37.55 -2.62 1.52
N HIS A 70 36.67 -3.52 1.96
CA HIS A 70 37.03 -4.86 2.43
C HIS A 70 36.17 -5.94 1.76
N GLU A 71 36.73 -7.14 1.65
CA GLU A 71 35.99 -8.32 1.20
C GLU A 71 34.87 -8.65 2.19
N GLY A 72 33.64 -8.76 1.69
CA GLY A 72 32.44 -8.91 2.52
C GLY A 72 31.66 -7.61 2.76
N SER A 73 32.27 -6.43 2.53
CA SER A 73 31.56 -5.16 2.63
C SER A 73 30.75 -4.86 1.36
N TYR A 74 29.52 -4.35 1.51
CA TYR A 74 28.65 -3.99 0.37
C TYR A 74 27.63 -2.92 0.75
N CYS A 75 27.05 -2.25 -0.26
CA CYS A 75 25.94 -1.33 -0.05
C CYS A 75 24.62 -2.09 -0.19
N LYS A 76 23.85 -2.22 0.90
CA LYS A 76 22.57 -2.93 0.89
C LYS A 76 21.49 -2.14 0.16
N TYR A 77 21.46 -0.82 0.38
CA TYR A 77 20.48 0.08 -0.22
C TYR A 77 21.11 1.42 -0.60
N VAL A 78 20.72 1.94 -1.76
CA VAL A 78 21.02 3.29 -2.23
C VAL A 78 19.70 4.02 -2.43
N TRP A 79 19.41 5.03 -1.60
CA TRP A 79 18.27 5.93 -1.76
C TRP A 79 18.74 7.20 -2.45
N VAL A 80 18.11 7.55 -3.57
CA VAL A 80 18.39 8.77 -4.34
C VAL A 80 17.15 9.63 -4.38
N TYR A 81 17.20 10.80 -3.76
CA TYR A 81 16.15 11.80 -3.77
C TYR A 81 16.48 12.91 -4.75
N TRP A 82 15.52 13.31 -5.56
CA TRP A 82 15.68 14.40 -6.53
C TRP A 82 15.02 15.69 -6.04
N SER A 83 15.67 16.85 -6.23
CA SER A 83 15.02 18.15 -6.14
C SER A 83 14.53 18.65 -7.51
N PRO A 84 13.62 19.65 -7.55
CA PRO A 84 13.10 20.20 -8.81
C PRO A 84 14.16 20.92 -9.67
N ASP A 85 15.22 21.44 -9.06
CA ASP A 85 16.11 22.47 -9.61
C ASP A 85 17.61 22.19 -9.41
N ARG A 86 17.98 20.95 -9.04
CA ARG A 86 19.35 20.38 -8.92
C ARG A 86 20.03 20.44 -7.55
N GLN A 87 19.47 19.73 -6.57
CA GLN A 87 20.18 19.13 -5.45
C GLN A 87 19.70 17.70 -5.26
N ALA A 88 20.61 16.74 -5.33
CA ALA A 88 20.31 15.33 -5.07
C ALA A 88 20.77 15.00 -3.64
N LEU A 89 19.91 14.30 -2.91
CA LEU A 89 20.27 13.71 -1.63
C LEU A 89 20.44 12.21 -1.85
N VAL A 90 21.53 11.65 -1.31
CA VAL A 90 21.78 10.22 -1.37
C VAL A 90 21.95 9.72 0.04
N GLU A 91 21.24 8.65 0.38
CA GLU A 91 21.46 7.90 1.61
C GLU A 91 21.88 6.48 1.23
N LEU A 92 22.92 5.97 1.87
CA LEU A 92 23.46 4.63 1.69
C LEU A 92 23.29 3.87 2.99
N LEU A 93 22.79 2.63 2.91
CA LEU A 93 22.96 1.66 3.99
C LEU A 93 24.07 0.70 3.58
N VAL A 94 25.22 0.81 4.23
CA VAL A 94 26.38 -0.04 3.96
C VAL A 94 26.52 -1.08 5.05
N VAL A 95 26.95 -2.27 4.66
CA VAL A 95 27.22 -3.40 5.53
C VAL A 95 28.71 -3.67 5.45
N ASP A 96 29.39 -3.70 6.58
CA ASP A 96 30.82 -4.06 6.63
C ASP A 96 31.04 -5.58 6.68
N ALA A 97 32.30 -6.00 6.66
CA ALA A 97 32.68 -7.42 6.71
C ALA A 97 32.24 -8.14 8.00
N GLU A 98 31.93 -7.41 9.08
CA GLU A 98 31.44 -7.93 10.35
C GLU A 98 29.90 -7.92 10.42
N SER A 99 29.21 -7.66 9.30
CA SER A 99 27.76 -7.52 9.20
C SER A 99 27.17 -6.33 9.99
N LYS A 100 27.99 -5.36 10.39
CA LYS A 100 27.51 -4.13 11.01
C LYS A 100 27.04 -3.16 9.94
N MET A 101 25.92 -2.49 10.24
CA MET A 101 25.32 -1.53 9.31
C MET A 101 25.69 -0.10 9.67
N GLU A 102 26.12 0.66 8.67
CA GLU A 102 26.34 2.11 8.78
C GLU A 102 25.48 2.84 7.76
N ARG A 103 24.95 3.99 8.17
CA ARG A 103 24.21 4.89 7.29
C ARG A 103 25.10 6.05 6.89
N ILE A 104 25.19 6.31 5.58
CA ILE A 104 26.03 7.38 5.03
C ILE A 104 25.17 8.26 4.15
N SER A 105 25.14 9.55 4.46
CA SER A 105 24.32 10.53 3.75
C SER A 105 25.17 11.53 2.99
N TYR A 106 24.74 11.88 1.79
CA TYR A 106 25.39 12.85 0.93
C TYR A 106 24.38 13.86 0.39
N LYS A 107 24.87 15.09 0.18
CA LYS A 107 24.14 16.14 -0.52
C LYS A 107 24.96 16.65 -1.68
N LYS A 108 24.30 16.87 -2.82
CA LYS A 108 24.90 17.49 -4.00
C LYS A 108 24.58 18.98 -4.03
N GLU A 109 25.61 19.82 -3.92
CA GLU A 109 25.51 21.27 -4.15
C GLU A 109 26.44 21.67 -5.30
N ARG A 110 25.92 22.37 -6.32
CA ARG A 110 26.72 22.88 -7.46
C ARG A 110 27.69 21.84 -8.05
N PHE A 111 27.19 20.61 -8.27
CA PHE A 111 27.93 19.45 -8.78
C PHE A 111 28.95 18.81 -7.81
N ILE A 112 29.00 19.27 -6.56
CA ILE A 112 29.88 18.73 -5.52
C ILE A 112 29.06 17.93 -4.52
N TRP A 113 29.45 16.67 -4.32
CA TRP A 113 28.95 15.86 -3.21
C TRP A 113 29.70 16.19 -1.92
N GLU A 114 28.94 16.34 -0.85
CA GLU A 114 29.44 16.46 0.51
C GLU A 114 28.79 15.39 1.37
N ARG A 115 29.59 14.68 2.17
CA ARG A 115 29.08 13.76 3.19
C ARG A 115 28.53 14.60 4.34
N ILE A 116 27.30 14.36 4.72
CA ILE A 116 26.59 15.15 5.72
C ILE A 116 26.07 14.25 6.85
N ASP A 117 25.86 14.84 8.02
CA ASP A 117 25.22 14.16 9.15
C ASP A 117 23.69 14.09 8.98
N ASN A 118 23.05 13.34 9.87
CA ASN A 118 21.60 13.14 9.84
C ASN A 118 20.81 14.44 10.00
N HIS A 119 21.30 15.40 10.80
CA HIS A 119 20.63 16.66 11.02
C HIS A 119 20.64 17.53 9.75
N ALA A 120 21.80 17.64 9.10
CA ALA A 120 21.96 18.33 7.83
C ALA A 120 21.17 17.65 6.70
N PHE A 121 21.10 16.32 6.69
CA PHE A 121 20.30 15.57 5.72
C PHE A 121 18.81 15.88 5.87
N ASN A 122 18.29 15.80 7.09
CA ASN A 122 16.90 16.14 7.37
C ASN A 122 16.58 17.58 6.96
N ALA A 123 17.43 18.54 7.33
CA ALA A 123 17.23 19.95 6.99
C ALA A 123 17.19 20.17 5.46
N ALA A 124 18.05 19.48 4.70
CA ALA A 124 18.04 19.54 3.25
C ALA A 124 16.78 18.88 2.66
N PHE A 125 16.39 17.73 3.19
CA PHE A 125 15.20 17.00 2.75
C PHE A 125 13.92 17.82 2.93
N TYR A 126 13.72 18.44 4.10
CA TYR A 126 12.56 19.29 4.35
C TYR A 126 12.55 20.56 3.49
N ARG A 127 13.73 21.11 3.19
CA ARG A 127 13.83 22.22 2.23
C ARG A 127 13.37 21.79 0.84
N THR A 128 13.85 20.66 0.35
CA THR A 128 13.42 20.09 -0.95
C THR A 128 11.92 19.85 -0.97
N LYS A 129 11.33 19.35 0.12
CA LYS A 129 9.86 19.22 0.25
C LYS A 129 9.16 20.56 0.02
N SER A 130 9.57 21.61 0.73
CA SER A 130 8.97 22.94 0.58
C SER A 130 9.14 23.51 -0.84
N GLU A 131 10.25 23.23 -1.52
CA GLU A 131 10.48 23.64 -2.91
C GLU A 131 9.51 22.95 -3.88
N PHE A 132 9.26 21.65 -3.73
CA PHE A 132 8.23 20.95 -4.52
C PHE A 132 6.83 21.51 -4.27
N GLU A 133 6.48 21.80 -3.01
CA GLU A 133 5.18 22.38 -2.66
C GLU A 133 5.00 23.79 -3.27
N LEU A 134 6.05 24.61 -3.27
CA LEU A 134 6.04 25.94 -3.89
C LEU A 134 5.92 25.85 -5.42
N MET A 135 6.66 24.93 -6.05
CA MET A 135 6.58 24.67 -7.48
C MET A 135 5.17 24.26 -7.90
N GLU A 136 4.54 23.33 -7.17
CA GLU A 136 3.16 22.92 -7.45
C GLU A 136 2.17 24.09 -7.31
N ARG A 137 2.30 24.92 -6.26
CA ARG A 137 1.46 26.11 -6.10
C ARG A 137 1.62 27.09 -7.26
N SER A 138 2.85 27.26 -7.75
CA SER A 138 3.14 28.09 -8.93
C SER A 138 2.51 27.52 -10.21
N ILE A 139 2.62 26.21 -10.44
CA ILE A 139 1.98 25.52 -11.57
C ILE A 139 0.45 25.64 -11.49
N MET A 140 -0.14 25.46 -10.31
CA MET A 140 -1.59 25.60 -10.11
C MET A 140 -2.08 27.04 -10.30
N SER A 141 -1.29 28.03 -9.88
CA SER A 141 -1.62 29.46 -10.08
C SER A 141 -1.52 29.89 -11.55
N SER A 142 -0.55 29.35 -12.30
CA SER A 142 -0.40 29.60 -13.74
C SER A 142 -1.41 28.82 -14.58
N GLY A 143 -1.81 27.62 -14.14
CA GLY A 143 -2.92 26.85 -14.71
C GLY A 143 -4.25 27.60 -14.60
N LYS A 144 -4.58 28.16 -13.43
CA LYS A 144 -5.79 28.99 -13.25
C LYS A 144 -5.78 30.26 -14.11
N ALA A 145 -4.63 30.94 -14.23
CA ALA A 145 -4.50 32.10 -15.11
C ALA A 145 -4.69 31.73 -16.60
N SER A 146 -4.25 30.54 -17.01
CA SER A 146 -4.48 30.03 -18.37
C SER A 146 -5.95 29.64 -18.63
N GLU A 147 -6.65 29.08 -17.64
CA GLU A 147 -8.08 28.76 -17.73
C GLU A 147 -8.97 30.01 -17.76
N GLU A 148 -8.63 31.05 -16.99
CA GLU A 148 -9.32 32.34 -17.05
C GLU A 148 -9.06 33.08 -18.38
N GLY A 149 -7.85 32.96 -18.93
CA GLY A 149 -7.51 33.47 -20.27
C GLY A 149 -8.24 32.73 -21.39
N ILE A 150 -8.41 31.41 -21.27
CA ILE A 150 -9.17 30.60 -22.23
C ILE A 150 -10.67 30.91 -22.13
N ARG A 151 -11.24 31.06 -20.92
CA ARG A 151 -12.65 31.45 -20.73
C ARG A 151 -12.99 32.82 -21.31
N ALA A 152 -12.05 33.76 -21.36
CA ALA A 152 -12.23 35.05 -22.00
C ALA A 152 -12.21 34.97 -23.55
N SER A 153 -11.73 33.88 -24.14
CA SER A 153 -11.51 33.73 -25.59
C SER A 153 -12.56 32.88 -26.32
N VAL A 154 -13.45 32.16 -25.62
CA VAL A 154 -14.46 31.25 -26.23
C VAL A 154 -15.87 31.85 -26.26
N GLY A 155 -15.98 33.19 -26.15
CA GLY A 155 -17.23 33.92 -26.35
C GLY A 155 -17.42 34.38 -27.80
N SER A 156 -17.65 33.46 -28.74
CA SER A 156 -18.43 33.65 -29.99
C SER A 156 -18.04 32.61 -31.06
N ALA A 157 -18.95 31.69 -31.37
CA ALA A 157 -19.20 31.22 -32.74
C ALA A 157 -20.34 30.18 -32.73
N ASP A 158 -21.49 30.58 -33.26
CA ASP A 158 -22.51 29.70 -33.84
C ASP A 158 -21.93 28.89 -35.00
N SER A 159 -22.32 27.62 -35.13
CA SER A 159 -22.75 27.04 -36.43
C SER A 159 -23.21 25.58 -36.31
N THR A 160 -24.15 25.26 -37.19
CA THR A 160 -25.07 24.13 -37.32
C THR A 160 -24.47 22.79 -37.79
N PRO A 161 -25.23 21.66 -37.71
CA PRO A 161 -24.73 20.30 -37.95
C PRO A 161 -25.07 19.71 -39.34
N GLY A 162 -24.30 18.69 -39.75
CA GLY A 162 -24.61 17.76 -40.85
C GLY A 162 -23.41 16.82 -41.17
N PRO A 163 -23.61 15.74 -41.96
CA PRO A 163 -24.19 14.47 -41.50
C PRO A 163 -23.36 13.20 -41.81
N ASP A 164 -23.89 12.08 -41.30
CA ASP A 164 -23.57 10.64 -41.44
C ASP A 164 -22.77 10.13 -42.66
N CYS A 165 -21.95 9.09 -42.41
CA CYS A 165 -21.60 8.04 -43.38
C CYS A 165 -21.43 6.66 -42.69
N HIS A 166 -22.08 5.65 -43.27
CA HIS A 166 -22.14 4.24 -42.89
C HIS A 166 -20.98 3.37 -43.44
N ASN A 167 -20.84 2.19 -42.81
CA ASN A 167 -20.47 0.86 -43.35
C ASN A 167 -19.00 0.41 -43.51
N GLY A 168 -18.73 -0.83 -43.06
CA GLY A 168 -17.67 -1.69 -43.59
C GLY A 168 -17.24 -2.88 -42.70
N ASN A 169 -17.88 -4.03 -42.89
CA ASN A 169 -17.58 -5.37 -42.34
C ASN A 169 -16.17 -5.91 -42.69
N GLU A 170 -15.52 -6.68 -41.80
CA GLU A 170 -15.25 -8.15 -41.86
C GLU A 170 -13.72 -8.39 -41.83
N SER A 171 -13.15 -9.28 -41.01
CA SER A 171 -13.14 -10.72 -41.25
C SER A 171 -12.40 -11.50 -40.13
N LYS A 172 -12.87 -12.74 -39.93
CA LYS A 172 -12.38 -13.79 -39.01
C LYS A 172 -11.09 -14.45 -39.52
N ALA A 173 -10.26 -14.94 -38.59
CA ALA A 173 -9.37 -16.06 -38.82
C ALA A 173 -9.40 -17.03 -37.61
N VAL A 174 -9.71 -18.29 -37.93
CA VAL A 174 -9.79 -19.47 -37.06
C VAL A 174 -8.44 -20.20 -37.17
N VAL A 175 -7.90 -20.69 -36.05
CA VAL A 175 -6.95 -21.83 -36.05
C VAL A 175 -7.24 -22.69 -34.82
N ASP A 176 -7.67 -23.93 -35.09
CA ASP A 176 -7.82 -25.03 -34.15
C ASP A 176 -6.46 -25.67 -33.80
N GLY A 177 -6.36 -26.26 -32.61
CA GLY A 177 -5.23 -27.10 -32.20
C GLY A 177 -5.48 -27.76 -30.85
N GLU A 178 -6.05 -28.96 -30.88
CA GLU A 178 -6.29 -29.84 -29.72
C GLU A 178 -4.99 -30.42 -29.13
N GLY A 179 -4.96 -30.62 -27.81
CA GLY A 179 -3.95 -31.37 -27.09
C GLY A 179 -4.30 -31.47 -25.61
N GLY A 180 -5.04 -32.52 -25.23
CA GLY A 180 -5.55 -32.71 -23.88
C GLY A 180 -4.56 -33.36 -22.90
N GLU A 181 -4.56 -32.85 -21.66
CA GLU A 181 -4.15 -33.58 -20.46
C GLU A 181 -5.23 -33.43 -19.38
N LYS A 182 -5.54 -34.55 -18.71
CA LYS A 182 -6.71 -34.71 -17.83
C LYS A 182 -6.50 -33.94 -16.52
N ASN A 183 -7.34 -32.92 -16.33
CA ASN A 183 -7.46 -32.13 -15.10
C ASN A 183 -7.92 -32.97 -13.89
N VAL A 184 -7.16 -32.85 -12.81
CA VAL A 184 -7.66 -33.02 -11.44
C VAL A 184 -8.58 -31.82 -11.17
N GLN A 185 -9.86 -32.07 -10.89
CA GLN A 185 -10.85 -31.01 -10.63
C GLN A 185 -10.54 -30.30 -9.30
N ASP A 186 -10.03 -29.07 -9.42
CA ASP A 186 -9.95 -28.04 -8.38
C ASP A 186 -11.35 -27.40 -8.24
N PRO A 187 -11.83 -26.97 -7.05
CA PRO A 187 -13.13 -26.31 -6.92
C PRO A 187 -13.13 -25.03 -7.76
N ALA A 188 -13.95 -24.99 -8.79
CA ALA A 188 -13.88 -24.00 -9.85
C ALA A 188 -14.37 -22.62 -9.36
N SER A 189 -13.45 -21.66 -9.28
CA SER A 189 -13.79 -20.25 -9.51
C SER A 189 -14.32 -20.10 -10.94
N GLY A 190 -15.51 -19.53 -11.12
CA GLY A 190 -16.09 -19.33 -12.44
C GLY A 190 -15.21 -18.43 -13.29
N GLN A 191 -14.99 -18.79 -14.56
CA GLN A 191 -14.36 -17.87 -15.49
C GLN A 191 -15.31 -16.69 -15.74
N ILE A 192 -14.78 -15.48 -15.90
CA ILE A 192 -15.60 -14.26 -16.09
C ILE A 192 -16.57 -14.36 -17.28
N VAL A 193 -16.28 -15.24 -18.25
CA VAL A 193 -17.12 -15.51 -19.43
C VAL A 193 -18.48 -16.12 -19.07
N GLU A 194 -18.61 -16.73 -17.89
CA GLU A 194 -19.86 -17.30 -17.38
C GLU A 194 -20.63 -16.31 -16.49
N PHE A 195 -20.12 -15.08 -16.33
CA PHE A 195 -20.79 -14.08 -15.51
C PHE A 195 -22.14 -13.70 -16.12
N VAL A 196 -23.20 -13.89 -15.34
CA VAL A 196 -24.54 -13.40 -15.65
C VAL A 196 -24.86 -12.28 -14.68
N ARG A 197 -25.17 -11.11 -15.23
CA ARG A 197 -25.56 -9.94 -14.43
C ARG A 197 -26.78 -10.28 -13.56
N PRO A 198 -26.75 -9.96 -12.25
CA PRO A 198 -27.90 -10.20 -11.39
C PRO A 198 -29.08 -9.29 -11.79
N GLU A 199 -30.31 -9.82 -11.75
CA GLU A 199 -31.53 -9.00 -11.91
C GLU A 199 -31.66 -7.95 -10.79
N LYS A 200 -31.19 -8.29 -9.60
CA LYS A 200 -31.13 -7.42 -8.43
C LYS A 200 -29.70 -7.39 -7.91
N PRO A 201 -28.89 -6.38 -8.30
CA PRO A 201 -27.52 -6.30 -7.82
C PRO A 201 -27.47 -6.01 -6.31
N PRO A 202 -26.38 -6.40 -5.62
CA PRO A 202 -26.25 -6.20 -4.18
C PRO A 202 -26.36 -4.73 -3.79
N LYS A 203 -27.12 -4.44 -2.74
CA LYS A 203 -27.22 -3.08 -2.18
C LYS A 203 -25.88 -2.59 -1.64
N PHE A 204 -25.19 -3.47 -0.93
CA PHE A 204 -23.89 -3.24 -0.31
C PHE A 204 -22.79 -3.90 -1.15
N PHE A 205 -21.71 -3.17 -1.41
CA PHE A 205 -20.54 -3.71 -2.11
C PHE A 205 -19.27 -3.38 -1.35
N ALA A 206 -18.69 -4.40 -0.71
CA ALA A 206 -17.46 -4.28 0.05
C ALA A 206 -16.24 -4.39 -0.87
N ILE A 207 -15.24 -3.54 -0.62
CA ILE A 207 -14.11 -3.36 -1.51
C ILE A 207 -12.82 -3.41 -0.69
N ASP A 208 -11.96 -4.37 -0.97
CA ASP A 208 -10.61 -4.33 -0.42
C ASP A 208 -9.80 -3.14 -0.97
N PHE A 209 -8.84 -2.66 -0.20
CA PHE A 209 -8.17 -1.40 -0.45
C PHE A 209 -6.87 -1.54 -1.25
N ASP A 210 -5.88 -2.18 -0.65
CA ASP A 210 -4.55 -2.37 -1.22
C ASP A 210 -4.61 -3.40 -2.36
N GLU A 211 -3.85 -3.20 -3.43
CA GLU A 211 -3.79 -4.14 -4.57
C GLU A 211 -5.16 -4.55 -5.18
N THR A 212 -6.22 -3.80 -4.86
CA THR A 212 -7.60 -4.02 -5.32
C THR A 212 -8.25 -2.70 -5.77
N PHE A 213 -8.45 -1.74 -4.86
CA PHE A 213 -9.16 -0.48 -5.15
C PHE A 213 -8.22 0.69 -5.41
N TYR A 214 -7.27 0.92 -4.51
CA TYR A 214 -6.39 2.06 -4.57
C TYR A 214 -5.28 1.85 -5.61
N ILE A 215 -5.03 2.87 -6.42
CA ILE A 215 -4.01 2.85 -7.46
C ILE A 215 -3.19 4.14 -7.35
N HIS A 216 -1.87 4.02 -7.33
CA HIS A 216 -0.98 5.18 -7.27
C HIS A 216 -1.02 6.02 -8.55
N ASP A 217 -1.20 5.37 -9.71
CA ASP A 217 -1.40 6.05 -10.98
C ASP A 217 -2.74 6.80 -10.97
N LYS A 218 -2.67 8.12 -11.09
CA LYS A 218 -3.85 9.00 -10.97
C LYS A 218 -4.89 8.74 -12.06
N GLU A 219 -4.45 8.44 -13.29
CA GLU A 219 -5.35 8.25 -14.42
C GLU A 219 -6.12 6.94 -14.32
N ALA A 220 -5.43 5.86 -13.92
CA ALA A 220 -6.06 4.57 -13.62
C ALA A 220 -6.96 4.67 -12.39
N PHE A 221 -6.54 5.38 -11.33
CA PHE A 221 -7.36 5.55 -10.13
C PHE A 221 -8.64 6.33 -10.41
N GLU A 222 -8.58 7.38 -11.24
CA GLU A 222 -9.74 8.19 -11.62
C GLU A 222 -10.88 7.34 -12.23
N LYS A 223 -10.56 6.24 -12.92
CA LYS A 223 -11.59 5.29 -13.41
C LYS A 223 -12.32 4.60 -12.26
N ASN A 224 -11.61 4.18 -11.22
CA ASN A 224 -12.22 3.62 -10.01
C ASN A 224 -13.05 4.68 -9.26
N ILE A 225 -12.57 5.92 -9.16
CA ILE A 225 -13.32 7.03 -8.54
C ILE A 225 -14.65 7.27 -9.27
N LYS A 226 -14.61 7.34 -10.60
CA LYS A 226 -15.81 7.53 -11.44
C LYS A 226 -16.80 6.38 -11.26
N ALA A 227 -16.33 5.14 -11.29
CA ALA A 227 -17.18 3.97 -11.07
C ALA A 227 -17.83 3.98 -9.68
N PHE A 228 -17.04 4.28 -8.65
CA PHE A 228 -17.51 4.36 -7.27
C PHE A 228 -18.59 5.45 -7.11
N SER A 229 -18.35 6.63 -7.69
CA SER A 229 -19.32 7.74 -7.69
C SER A 229 -20.62 7.37 -8.40
N LYS A 230 -20.54 6.76 -9.61
CA LYS A 230 -21.74 6.32 -10.36
C LYS A 230 -22.58 5.32 -9.57
N VAL A 231 -21.95 4.31 -8.97
CA VAL A 231 -22.64 3.28 -8.17
C VAL A 231 -23.36 3.92 -6.97
N ARG A 232 -22.75 4.91 -6.31
CA ARG A 232 -23.41 5.71 -5.25
C ARG A 232 -24.58 6.53 -5.77
N GLN A 233 -24.43 7.20 -6.91
CA GLN A 233 -25.50 8.00 -7.52
C GLN A 233 -26.74 7.15 -7.89
N MET A 234 -26.54 5.86 -8.16
CA MET A 234 -27.62 4.90 -8.39
C MET A 234 -28.30 4.39 -7.10
N GLY A 235 -27.85 4.83 -5.92
CA GLY A 235 -28.41 4.47 -4.62
C GLY A 235 -27.82 3.20 -3.99
N TYR A 236 -26.75 2.64 -4.57
CA TYR A 236 -26.00 1.53 -3.98
C TYR A 236 -24.92 2.04 -3.02
N ILE A 237 -24.42 1.14 -2.17
CA ILE A 237 -23.50 1.47 -1.08
C ILE A 237 -22.19 0.71 -1.30
N PRO A 238 -21.28 1.20 -2.17
CA PRO A 238 -19.91 0.74 -2.22
C PRO A 238 -19.14 1.30 -1.02
N PHE A 239 -18.33 0.46 -0.37
CA PHE A 239 -17.57 0.85 0.82
C PHE A 239 -16.27 0.07 1.00
N ILE A 240 -15.34 0.66 1.76
CA ILE A 240 -14.02 0.08 2.01
C ILE A 240 -14.08 -0.98 3.10
N CYS A 241 -13.41 -2.12 2.86
CA CYS A 241 -13.25 -3.23 3.79
C CYS A 241 -11.79 -3.67 3.81
N THR A 242 -11.00 -3.17 4.77
CA THR A 242 -9.54 -3.24 4.72
C THR A 242 -8.90 -3.57 6.07
N ALA A 243 -7.64 -4.02 6.00
CA ALA A 243 -6.77 -4.06 7.15
C ALA A 243 -6.40 -2.65 7.63
N ARG A 244 -6.29 -1.65 6.75
CA ARG A 244 -5.82 -0.31 7.11
C ARG A 244 -6.72 0.39 8.15
N PRO A 245 -6.19 1.33 8.95
CA PRO A 245 -6.98 2.17 9.85
C PRO A 245 -7.77 3.20 9.05
N PHE A 246 -8.91 3.64 9.60
CA PHE A 246 -9.77 4.68 9.01
C PHE A 246 -8.98 5.90 8.55
N GLU A 247 -8.20 6.52 9.44
CA GLU A 247 -7.46 7.75 9.14
C GLU A 247 -6.45 7.58 7.99
N THR A 248 -5.76 6.43 7.95
CA THR A 248 -4.80 6.16 6.86
C THR A 248 -5.52 6.00 5.52
N VAL A 249 -6.67 5.32 5.50
CA VAL A 249 -7.49 5.18 4.29
C VAL A 249 -7.95 6.55 3.81
N MET A 250 -8.54 7.34 4.69
CA MET A 250 -9.09 8.65 4.33
C MET A 250 -8.02 9.62 3.85
N ARG A 251 -6.84 9.64 4.49
CA ARG A 251 -5.70 10.42 3.99
C ARG A 251 -5.20 9.93 2.63
N THR A 252 -5.16 8.62 2.42
CA THR A 252 -4.69 8.03 1.16
C THR A 252 -5.65 8.31 0.00
N LEU A 253 -6.97 8.29 0.26
CA LEU A 253 -8.00 8.66 -0.70
C LEU A 253 -7.98 10.16 -1.01
N GLY A 254 -7.78 10.99 0.02
CA GLY A 254 -7.68 12.44 -0.10
C GLY A 254 -9.01 13.15 -0.36
N GLU A 255 -9.01 14.47 -0.21
CA GLU A 255 -10.21 15.32 -0.32
C GLU A 255 -10.87 15.25 -1.71
N ASP A 256 -10.08 15.07 -2.78
CA ASP A 256 -10.61 14.98 -4.15
C ASP A 256 -11.52 13.75 -4.32
N PHE A 257 -11.13 12.60 -3.75
CA PHE A 257 -11.95 11.41 -3.74
C PHE A 257 -13.27 11.64 -2.99
N VAL A 258 -13.19 12.20 -1.78
CA VAL A 258 -14.37 12.51 -0.95
C VAL A 258 -15.30 13.46 -1.70
N THR A 259 -14.75 14.51 -2.32
CA THR A 259 -15.52 15.50 -3.09
C THR A 259 -16.22 14.88 -4.30
N LYS A 260 -15.54 14.01 -5.05
CA LYS A 260 -16.09 13.40 -6.28
C LYS A 260 -17.10 12.28 -6.01
N THR A 261 -17.00 11.59 -4.87
CA THR A 261 -17.80 10.40 -4.58
C THR A 261 -18.85 10.61 -3.48
N GLY A 262 -18.66 11.64 -2.65
CA GLY A 262 -19.43 11.86 -1.43
C GLY A 262 -19.24 10.75 -0.39
N TYR A 263 -18.14 10.00 -0.42
CA TYR A 263 -17.80 8.98 0.58
C TYR A 263 -16.75 9.52 1.54
N ASP A 264 -17.15 9.61 2.80
CA ASP A 264 -16.38 10.10 3.94
C ASP A 264 -15.83 8.96 4.82
N GLY A 265 -15.84 7.74 4.29
CA GLY A 265 -15.42 6.53 5.00
C GLY A 265 -16.58 5.69 5.53
N TYR A 266 -17.83 6.12 5.34
CA TYR A 266 -18.99 5.44 5.92
C TYR A 266 -19.98 4.88 4.87
N PRO A 267 -20.52 3.66 5.08
CA PRO A 267 -20.07 2.68 6.08
C PRO A 267 -18.63 2.23 5.77
N GLY A 268 -17.98 1.53 6.71
CA GLY A 268 -16.60 1.12 6.51
C GLY A 268 -16.15 0.06 7.50
N ILE A 269 -15.34 -0.88 7.02
CA ILE A 269 -14.72 -1.93 7.82
C ILE A 269 -13.21 -1.73 7.78
N TYR A 270 -12.61 -1.53 8.95
CA TYR A 270 -11.20 -1.20 9.13
C TYR A 270 -10.54 -2.18 10.08
N LEU A 271 -9.21 -2.18 10.10
CA LEU A 271 -8.43 -3.06 10.98
C LEU A 271 -8.86 -4.53 10.86
N SER A 272 -9.12 -4.99 9.62
CA SER A 272 -9.54 -6.35 9.30
C SER A 272 -10.82 -6.81 10.00
N GLY A 273 -11.71 -5.88 10.32
CA GLY A 273 -12.96 -6.16 11.02
C GLY A 273 -13.00 -5.58 12.43
N SER A 274 -11.84 -5.27 13.02
CA SER A 274 -11.75 -4.76 14.39
C SER A 274 -12.44 -3.42 14.59
N VAL A 275 -12.74 -2.64 13.53
CA VAL A 275 -13.61 -1.47 13.64
C VAL A 275 -14.63 -1.48 12.51
N VAL A 276 -15.91 -1.38 12.87
CA VAL A 276 -17.03 -1.36 11.93
C VAL A 276 -17.86 -0.10 12.15
N TYR A 277 -18.01 0.69 11.09
CA TYR A 277 -18.88 1.86 11.08
C TYR A 277 -20.10 1.64 10.20
N ASP A 278 -21.25 2.11 10.67
CA ASP A 278 -22.51 2.16 9.94
C ASP A 278 -22.50 3.32 8.91
N VAL A 279 -23.54 3.38 8.07
CA VAL A 279 -23.73 4.38 7.00
C VAL A 279 -23.76 5.81 7.54
N ASP A 280 -24.23 6.00 8.77
CA ASP A 280 -24.29 7.30 9.45
C ASP A 280 -23.01 7.66 10.23
N GLY A 281 -21.97 6.81 10.14
CA GLY A 281 -20.72 6.97 10.89
C GLY A 281 -20.80 6.49 12.34
N SER A 282 -21.93 5.92 12.78
CA SER A 282 -22.00 5.31 14.11
C SER A 282 -21.16 4.04 14.19
N VAL A 283 -20.57 3.79 15.36
CA VAL A 283 -19.73 2.62 15.60
C VAL A 283 -20.63 1.42 15.88
N LEU A 284 -20.54 0.37 15.05
CA LEU A 284 -21.26 -0.88 15.23
C LEU A 284 -20.45 -1.91 16.02
N HIS A 285 -19.13 -1.92 15.82
CA HIS A 285 -18.23 -2.86 16.50
C HIS A 285 -16.84 -2.26 16.64
N VAL A 286 -16.20 -2.52 17.79
CA VAL A 286 -14.80 -2.20 18.07
C VAL A 286 -14.17 -3.35 18.84
N SER A 287 -13.04 -3.83 18.35
CA SER A 287 -12.16 -4.75 19.03
C SER A 287 -11.05 -3.96 19.71
N LYS A 288 -10.89 -4.22 21.00
CA LYS A 288 -9.85 -3.62 21.84
C LYS A 288 -8.93 -4.71 22.37
N PHE A 289 -7.70 -4.34 22.66
CA PHE A 289 -6.80 -5.22 23.39
C PHE A 289 -7.36 -5.53 24.77
N SER A 290 -7.21 -6.78 25.21
CA SER A 290 -7.55 -7.15 26.58
C SER A 290 -6.61 -6.47 27.56
N ARG A 291 -7.06 -6.31 28.80
CA ARG A 291 -6.20 -5.78 29.86
C ARG A 291 -4.97 -6.67 30.07
N GLU A 292 -5.16 -7.97 29.95
CA GLU A 292 -4.10 -8.99 30.08
C GLU A 292 -3.04 -8.82 28.99
N PHE A 293 -3.47 -8.60 27.74
CA PHE A 293 -2.55 -8.30 26.64
C PHE A 293 -1.79 -7.01 26.91
N LEU A 294 -2.50 -5.92 27.27
CA LEU A 294 -1.87 -4.63 27.51
C LEU A 294 -0.87 -4.72 28.67
N ALA A 295 -1.18 -5.46 29.73
CA ALA A 295 -0.26 -5.67 30.85
C ALA A 295 1.01 -6.42 30.41
N ALA A 296 0.87 -7.50 29.64
CA ALA A 296 2.02 -8.24 29.10
C ALA A 296 2.86 -7.38 28.14
N PHE A 297 2.19 -6.60 27.28
CA PHE A 297 2.84 -5.69 26.34
C PHE A 297 3.62 -4.58 27.04
N LEU A 298 3.00 -3.93 28.03
CA LEU A 298 3.62 -2.86 28.81
C LEU A 298 4.84 -3.35 29.60
N ASP A 299 4.73 -4.53 30.23
CA ASP A 299 5.86 -5.18 30.91
C ASP A 299 7.00 -5.53 29.93
N TYR A 300 6.66 -6.02 28.73
CA TYR A 300 7.63 -6.31 27.68
C TYR A 300 8.39 -5.05 27.22
N ILE A 301 7.68 -3.98 26.83
CA ILE A 301 8.35 -2.77 26.33
C ILE A 301 9.13 -2.03 27.42
N GLU A 302 8.80 -2.21 28.69
CA GLU A 302 9.61 -1.71 29.81
C GLU A 302 10.93 -2.47 29.89
N LYS A 303 10.89 -3.81 29.85
CA LYS A 303 12.08 -4.67 29.96
C LYS A 303 13.03 -4.51 28.78
N GLU A 304 12.49 -4.33 27.59
CA GLU A 304 13.25 -4.18 26.35
C GLU A 304 13.64 -2.72 26.04
N ASP A 305 13.31 -1.77 26.92
CA ASP A 305 13.56 -0.33 26.74
C ASP A 305 12.99 0.25 25.42
N LEU A 306 11.73 -0.11 25.13
CA LEU A 306 11.01 0.25 23.90
C LEU A 306 9.88 1.28 24.12
N LYS A 307 9.81 1.92 25.29
CA LYS A 307 8.73 2.86 25.63
C LYS A 307 8.62 4.06 24.68
N ASP A 308 9.75 4.57 24.20
CA ASP A 308 9.84 5.68 23.26
C ASP A 308 9.52 5.26 21.82
N GLN A 309 9.25 3.99 21.59
CA GLN A 309 9.03 3.41 20.27
C GLN A 309 7.59 2.98 20.02
N CYS A 310 6.65 3.31 20.91
CA CYS A 310 5.26 2.88 20.84
C CYS A 310 4.27 4.04 20.92
N ILE A 311 3.24 4.00 20.08
CA ILE A 311 2.06 4.89 20.14
C ILE A 311 0.81 4.03 20.21
N PHE A 312 -0.04 4.30 21.19
CA PHE A 312 -1.28 3.61 21.45
C PHE A 312 -2.44 4.43 20.90
N TYR A 313 -3.38 3.79 20.21
CA TYR A 313 -4.55 4.44 19.61
C TYR A 313 -5.82 3.89 20.24
N ASP A 314 -6.71 4.79 20.64
CA ASP A 314 -8.14 4.50 20.79
C ASP A 314 -8.90 4.94 19.52
N THR A 315 -10.22 4.89 19.52
CA THR A 315 -11.05 5.27 18.36
C THR A 315 -10.99 6.77 17.98
N ARG A 316 -10.37 7.62 18.80
CA ARG A 316 -10.41 9.09 18.68
C ARG A 316 -9.06 9.78 18.91
N LYS A 317 -8.16 9.16 19.66
CA LYS A 317 -6.95 9.78 20.21
C LYS A 317 -5.79 8.81 20.15
N ASN A 318 -4.61 9.39 20.26
CA ASN A 318 -3.36 8.64 20.36
C ASN A 318 -2.56 9.08 21.60
N TYR A 319 -1.81 8.13 22.14
CA TYR A 319 -1.12 8.23 23.43
C TYR A 319 0.28 7.62 23.33
N ALA A 320 1.18 8.07 24.20
CA ALA A 320 2.51 7.50 24.36
C ALA A 320 2.89 7.48 25.84
N LEU A 321 3.78 6.57 26.24
CA LEU A 321 4.27 6.50 27.62
C LEU A 321 5.29 7.61 27.92
N VAL A 322 6.07 7.96 26.90
CA VAL A 322 7.11 9.00 26.92
C VAL A 322 7.13 9.71 25.56
N ASP A 323 7.95 10.76 25.43
CA ASP A 323 8.16 11.45 24.15
C ASP A 323 8.64 10.44 23.09
N PRO A 324 7.92 10.26 21.96
CA PRO A 324 8.30 9.28 20.95
C PRO A 324 9.64 9.61 20.28
N LYS A 325 10.45 8.58 20.10
CA LYS A 325 11.72 8.64 19.37
C LYS A 325 11.53 9.21 17.96
N GLU A 326 12.57 9.87 17.45
CA GLU A 326 12.56 10.58 16.16
C GLU A 326 11.98 9.77 14.99
N VAL A 327 12.22 8.45 14.95
CA VAL A 327 11.71 7.58 13.88
C VAL A 327 10.18 7.44 13.94
N VAL A 328 9.61 7.34 15.13
CA VAL A 328 8.16 7.24 15.34
C VAL A 328 7.49 8.60 15.18
N SER A 329 8.11 9.66 15.72
CA SER A 329 7.59 11.02 15.60
C SER A 329 7.63 11.55 14.16
N ARG A 330 8.54 11.05 13.31
CA ARG A 330 8.48 11.30 11.87
C ARG A 330 7.17 10.84 11.26
N VAL A 331 6.61 9.68 11.66
CA VAL A 331 5.31 9.27 11.12
C VAL A 331 4.22 10.22 11.55
N LEU A 332 4.20 10.67 12.80
CA LEU A 332 3.22 11.67 13.23
C LEU A 332 3.21 12.91 12.34
N VAL A 333 4.41 13.39 11.96
CA VAL A 333 4.56 14.54 11.06
C VAL A 333 4.27 14.19 9.58
N ILE A 334 4.67 13.00 9.11
CA ILE A 334 4.42 12.54 7.73
C ILE A 334 2.91 12.47 7.48
N ASP A 335 2.21 11.96 8.47
CA ASP A 335 0.83 11.53 8.39
C ASP A 335 -0.17 12.57 8.92
N ASP A 336 0.34 13.74 9.34
CA ASP A 336 -0.42 14.83 9.99
C ASP A 336 -1.24 14.34 11.19
N ILE A 337 -0.68 13.40 11.94
CA ILE A 337 -1.30 12.84 13.15
C ILE A 337 -0.98 13.78 14.31
N PRO A 338 -1.98 14.18 15.12
CA PRO A 338 -1.75 14.96 16.32
C PRO A 338 -0.73 14.28 17.23
N TYR A 339 0.18 15.07 17.78
CA TYR A 339 1.19 14.55 18.70
C TYR A 339 0.53 13.86 19.92
N PRO A 340 1.04 12.69 20.36
CA PRO A 340 0.37 11.88 21.37
C PRO A 340 0.30 12.56 22.73
N LYS A 341 -0.82 12.31 23.42
CA LYS A 341 -0.92 12.65 24.83
C LYS A 341 -0.06 11.68 25.63
N ILE A 342 0.83 12.21 26.47
CA ILE A 342 1.58 11.37 27.42
C ILE A 342 0.61 10.78 28.47
N ALA A 343 0.70 9.47 28.69
CA ALA A 343 -0.12 8.72 29.62
C ALA A 343 0.73 7.72 30.42
N THR A 344 0.33 7.39 31.66
CA THR A 344 1.02 6.37 32.46
C THR A 344 0.61 4.95 32.02
N PRO A 345 1.40 3.91 32.35
CA PRO A 345 1.02 2.53 32.09
C PRO A 345 -0.35 2.16 32.69
N GLU A 346 -0.65 2.64 33.90
CA GLU A 346 -1.94 2.42 34.56
C GLU A 346 -3.09 3.08 33.80
N GLU A 347 -2.88 4.28 33.26
CA GLU A 347 -3.88 4.95 32.44
C GLU A 347 -4.13 4.17 31.14
N ILE A 348 -3.07 3.71 30.46
CA ILE A 348 -3.19 2.90 29.23
C ILE A 348 -3.97 1.60 29.49
N LEU A 349 -3.77 0.95 30.64
CA LEU A 349 -4.47 -0.28 31.02
C LEU A 349 -5.99 -0.10 31.19
N GLU A 350 -6.45 1.11 31.48
CA GLU A 350 -7.88 1.45 31.60
C GLU A 350 -8.48 1.98 30.28
N MET A 351 -7.66 2.20 29.24
CA MET A 351 -8.11 2.71 27.95
C MET A 351 -8.59 1.60 27.01
N GLU A 352 -9.48 1.96 26.08
CA GLU A 352 -9.94 1.08 25.01
C GLU A 352 -8.99 1.16 23.82
N ILE A 353 -7.77 0.65 23.98
CA ILE A 353 -6.76 0.66 22.92
C ILE A 353 -7.14 -0.34 21.82
N ILE A 354 -7.20 0.15 20.58
CA ILE A 354 -7.60 -0.59 19.38
C ILE A 354 -6.44 -0.88 18.45
N SER A 355 -5.34 -0.12 18.56
CA SER A 355 -4.15 -0.29 17.73
C SER A 355 -2.91 0.23 18.45
N ILE A 356 -1.75 -0.34 18.15
CA ILE A 356 -0.45 0.11 18.64
C ILE A 356 0.50 0.22 17.45
N VAL A 357 1.07 1.41 17.22
CA VAL A 357 2.15 1.62 16.25
C VAL A 357 3.47 1.49 16.96
N THR A 358 4.40 0.73 16.39
CA THR A 358 5.73 0.47 16.95
C THR A 358 6.80 0.40 15.87
N THR A 359 8.07 0.55 16.23
CA THR A 359 9.20 0.29 15.31
C THR A 359 9.56 -1.19 15.19
N ASN A 360 9.03 -2.04 16.07
CA ASN A 360 9.39 -3.45 16.12
C ASN A 360 8.22 -4.35 15.66
N ALA A 361 8.30 -4.85 14.42
CA ALA A 361 7.27 -5.71 13.84
C ALA A 361 7.24 -7.14 14.42
N ASP A 362 8.40 -7.61 14.88
CA ASP A 362 8.66 -8.99 15.29
C ASP A 362 8.98 -9.05 16.80
N MET A 363 8.01 -8.60 17.60
CA MET A 363 8.11 -8.66 19.06
C MET A 363 7.76 -10.06 19.59
N ASP A 364 8.62 -10.57 20.49
CA ASP A 364 8.40 -11.80 21.23
C ASP A 364 7.83 -11.46 22.62
N ILE A 365 6.54 -11.15 22.65
CA ILE A 365 5.84 -10.72 23.88
C ILE A 365 5.53 -11.98 24.72
N PRO A 366 6.04 -12.10 25.96
CA PRO A 366 5.79 -13.27 26.78
C PRO A 366 4.30 -13.54 26.98
N MET A 367 3.89 -14.81 26.87
CA MET A 367 2.52 -15.30 27.07
C MET A 367 1.48 -14.78 26.05
N VAL A 368 1.93 -14.12 24.99
CA VAL A 368 1.09 -13.57 23.92
C VAL A 368 1.60 -14.09 22.58
N THR A 369 0.70 -14.55 21.72
CA THR A 369 1.04 -15.18 20.44
C THR A 369 0.56 -14.36 19.25
N ARG A 370 1.49 -13.96 18.36
CA ARG A 370 1.17 -13.32 17.08
C ARG A 370 0.32 -14.27 16.22
N GLY A 371 -0.73 -13.74 15.62
CA GLY A 371 -1.71 -14.51 14.83
C GLY A 371 -2.82 -15.14 15.68
N ILE A 372 -2.72 -15.10 17.01
CA ILE A 372 -3.79 -15.54 17.93
C ILE A 372 -4.32 -14.34 18.71
N ASP A 373 -3.46 -13.65 19.46
CA ASP A 373 -3.85 -12.53 20.31
C ASP A 373 -3.79 -11.19 19.57
N PHE A 374 -2.84 -11.05 18.64
CA PHE A 374 -2.63 -9.84 17.87
C PHE A 374 -2.08 -10.12 16.46
N SER A 375 -2.37 -9.21 15.54
CA SER A 375 -1.79 -9.17 14.20
C SER A 375 -0.78 -8.03 14.14
N SER A 376 0.26 -8.17 13.32
CA SER A 376 1.28 -7.14 13.08
C SER A 376 1.49 -6.98 11.59
N ARG A 377 1.45 -5.74 11.09
CA ARG A 377 1.69 -5.38 9.69
C ARG A 377 2.69 -4.24 9.56
N CYS A 378 3.47 -4.22 8.48
CA CYS A 378 4.33 -3.06 8.17
C CYS A 378 3.49 -1.91 7.59
N MET A 379 3.72 -0.67 8.05
CA MET A 379 3.00 0.52 7.58
C MET A 379 3.59 1.14 6.31
N GLY A 380 4.02 0.32 5.35
CA GLY A 380 4.64 0.78 4.09
C GLY A 380 6.07 1.34 4.21
N SER A 381 6.54 1.65 5.41
CA SER A 381 7.96 1.85 5.73
C SER A 381 8.46 0.66 6.55
N ASN A 382 9.61 0.09 6.19
CA ASN A 382 10.20 -1.08 6.89
C ASN A 382 10.60 -0.81 8.35
N TYR A 383 10.31 0.38 8.87
CA TYR A 383 10.70 0.84 10.20
C TYR A 383 9.52 0.94 11.16
N LEU A 384 8.29 0.73 10.69
CA LEU A 384 7.09 0.83 11.52
C LEU A 384 6.12 -0.31 11.23
N ALA A 385 5.65 -0.89 12.32
CA ALA A 385 4.60 -1.87 12.34
C ALA A 385 3.40 -1.35 13.11
N GLU A 386 2.22 -1.78 12.66
CA GLU A 386 0.98 -1.57 13.38
C GLU A 386 0.45 -2.91 13.88
N ILE A 387 0.08 -2.92 15.15
CA ILE A 387 -0.43 -4.07 15.87
C ILE A 387 -1.87 -3.84 16.25
N CYS A 388 -2.72 -4.81 15.90
CA CYS A 388 -4.15 -4.75 16.16
C CYS A 388 -4.62 -6.03 16.86
N PRO A 389 -5.65 -5.96 17.72
CA PRO A 389 -6.24 -7.14 18.34
C PRO A 389 -6.84 -8.03 17.25
N ILE A 390 -6.62 -9.35 17.35
CA ILE A 390 -7.30 -10.33 16.51
C ILE A 390 -8.52 -10.80 17.29
N THR A 391 -9.71 -10.40 16.85
CA THR A 391 -10.94 -10.92 17.47
C THR A 391 -11.97 -11.37 16.44
N ILE A 392 -12.11 -10.63 15.34
CA ILE A 392 -13.06 -10.94 14.26
C ILE A 392 -12.39 -10.70 12.92
N THR A 393 -12.91 -11.38 11.89
CA THR A 393 -12.45 -11.26 10.50
C THR A 393 -13.22 -10.19 9.73
N LYS A 394 -12.80 -9.90 8.48
CA LYS A 394 -13.59 -9.09 7.54
C LYS A 394 -15.00 -9.66 7.34
N VAL A 395 -15.14 -10.99 7.23
CA VAL A 395 -16.45 -11.61 6.99
C VAL A 395 -17.36 -11.49 8.20
N ASP A 396 -16.83 -11.57 9.42
CA ASP A 396 -17.61 -11.38 10.64
C ASP A 396 -18.09 -9.93 10.78
N ALA A 397 -17.21 -8.97 10.48
CA ALA A 397 -17.57 -7.55 10.42
C ALA A 397 -18.65 -7.27 9.35
N LEU A 398 -18.57 -7.92 8.19
CA LEU A 398 -19.60 -7.83 7.15
C LEU A 398 -20.95 -8.36 7.65
N LYS A 399 -20.98 -9.47 8.39
CA LYS A 399 -22.21 -9.99 9.00
C LYS A 399 -22.84 -8.98 9.95
N ILE A 400 -22.04 -8.34 10.81
CA ILE A 400 -22.50 -7.28 11.73
C ILE A 400 -23.16 -6.15 10.94
N LEU A 401 -22.50 -5.67 9.87
CA LEU A 401 -23.04 -4.61 9.04
C LEU A 401 -24.32 -5.04 8.31
N MET A 402 -24.39 -6.26 7.76
CA MET A 402 -25.61 -6.74 7.08
C MET A 402 -26.77 -6.89 8.05
N GLU A 403 -26.54 -7.46 9.24
CA GLU A 403 -27.55 -7.64 10.28
C GLU A 403 -28.13 -6.30 10.73
N ARG A 404 -27.27 -5.28 10.90
CA ARG A 404 -27.69 -3.91 11.23
C ARG A 404 -28.71 -3.34 10.23
N HIS A 405 -28.58 -3.70 8.96
CA HIS A 405 -29.48 -3.27 7.88
C HIS A 405 -30.63 -4.23 7.59
N GLY A 406 -30.81 -5.28 8.41
CA GLY A 406 -31.86 -6.28 8.21
C GLY A 406 -31.66 -7.16 6.98
N GLU A 407 -30.43 -7.20 6.46
CA GLU A 407 -30.05 -7.97 5.27
C GLU A 407 -29.56 -9.37 5.66
N ARG A 408 -29.55 -10.29 4.69
CA ARG A 408 -28.94 -11.62 4.89
C ARG A 408 -27.42 -11.47 5.02
N ALA A 409 -26.80 -12.35 5.79
CA ALA A 409 -25.35 -12.37 5.97
C ALA A 409 -24.54 -12.43 4.67
N SER A 410 -25.09 -12.96 3.56
CA SER A 410 -24.43 -13.03 2.25
C SER A 410 -24.85 -11.94 1.25
N ALA A 411 -25.76 -11.02 1.64
CA ALA A 411 -26.40 -10.04 0.76
C ALA A 411 -25.51 -8.81 0.48
N PHE A 412 -24.26 -9.05 0.13
CA PHE A 412 -23.29 -8.04 -0.28
C PHE A 412 -22.49 -8.55 -1.47
N GLY A 413 -22.02 -7.63 -2.32
CA GLY A 413 -20.97 -7.91 -3.29
C GLY A 413 -19.58 -7.70 -2.67
N PHE A 414 -18.57 -8.41 -3.17
CA PHE A 414 -17.20 -8.31 -2.66
C PHE A 414 -16.16 -8.29 -3.78
N ILE A 415 -15.09 -7.52 -3.63
CA ILE A 415 -13.89 -7.62 -4.48
C ILE A 415 -12.63 -7.51 -3.62
N GLY A 416 -11.63 -8.33 -3.91
CA GLY A 416 -10.36 -8.33 -3.19
C GLY A 416 -9.25 -9.13 -3.88
N ASP A 417 -8.11 -9.21 -3.21
CA ASP A 417 -6.92 -9.93 -3.67
C ASP A 417 -6.21 -10.73 -2.55
N GLY A 418 -6.51 -10.42 -1.29
CA GLY A 418 -5.76 -10.91 -0.13
C GLY A 418 -6.32 -12.18 0.52
N LEU A 419 -5.48 -12.85 1.32
CA LEU A 419 -5.90 -14.03 2.10
C LEU A 419 -6.99 -13.69 3.12
N ASN A 420 -6.98 -12.47 3.66
CA ASN A 420 -8.00 -11.96 4.58
C ASN A 420 -9.35 -11.66 3.89
N ASP A 421 -9.46 -11.82 2.57
CA ASP A 421 -10.69 -11.64 1.80
C ASP A 421 -11.39 -12.95 1.46
N MET A 422 -10.71 -14.09 1.58
CA MET A 422 -11.18 -15.40 1.10
C MET A 422 -12.54 -15.79 1.71
N GLU A 423 -12.71 -15.58 3.02
CA GLU A 423 -13.97 -15.90 3.70
C GLU A 423 -15.12 -14.98 3.25
N SER A 424 -14.82 -13.69 3.04
CA SER A 424 -15.77 -12.71 2.52
C SER A 424 -16.22 -13.05 1.11
N MET A 425 -15.28 -13.45 0.25
CA MET A 425 -15.56 -13.92 -1.12
C MET A 425 -16.38 -15.20 -1.13
N GLY A 426 -16.09 -16.13 -0.23
CA GLY A 426 -16.80 -17.40 -0.10
C GLY A 426 -18.26 -17.22 0.34
N LEU A 427 -18.49 -16.31 1.30
CA LEU A 427 -19.83 -16.01 1.82
C LEU A 427 -20.69 -15.18 0.85
N SER A 428 -20.08 -14.23 0.15
CA SER A 428 -20.79 -13.35 -0.79
C SER A 428 -21.40 -14.12 -1.96
N GLU A 429 -22.62 -13.73 -2.35
CA GLU A 429 -23.27 -14.25 -3.55
C GLU A 429 -22.62 -13.71 -4.84
N ILE A 430 -22.01 -12.53 -4.76
CA ILE A 430 -21.29 -11.91 -5.87
C ILE A 430 -19.91 -11.47 -5.42
N SER A 431 -18.90 -12.29 -5.72
CA SER A 431 -17.52 -11.96 -5.37
C SER A 431 -16.56 -12.05 -6.55
N PHE A 432 -15.59 -11.15 -6.56
CA PHE A 432 -14.55 -11.07 -7.56
C PHE A 432 -13.15 -11.12 -6.95
N ALA A 433 -12.27 -11.91 -7.54
CA ALA A 433 -10.83 -11.78 -7.33
C ALA A 433 -10.21 -10.99 -8.49
N VAL A 434 -9.34 -10.04 -8.21
CA VAL A 434 -8.58 -9.31 -9.23
C VAL A 434 -7.49 -10.19 -9.86
N ALA A 435 -7.00 -9.84 -11.06
CA ALA A 435 -6.05 -10.68 -11.78
C ALA A 435 -4.70 -10.86 -11.06
N ASN A 436 -4.27 -9.89 -10.24
CA ASN A 436 -3.05 -9.98 -9.43
C ASN A 436 -3.20 -10.84 -8.17
N ALA A 437 -4.42 -11.25 -7.80
CA ALA A 437 -4.65 -12.11 -6.64
C ALA A 437 -3.95 -13.47 -6.80
N SER A 438 -3.54 -14.05 -5.67
CA SER A 438 -2.90 -15.38 -5.67
C SER A 438 -3.87 -16.47 -6.17
N PRO A 439 -3.37 -17.61 -6.70
CA PRO A 439 -4.24 -18.72 -7.09
C PRO A 439 -5.14 -19.22 -5.96
N GLU A 440 -4.68 -19.15 -4.72
CA GLU A 440 -5.45 -19.53 -3.54
C GLU A 440 -6.63 -18.61 -3.28
N VAL A 441 -6.43 -17.30 -3.36
CA VAL A 441 -7.51 -16.32 -3.19
C VAL A 441 -8.53 -16.43 -4.33
N LYS A 442 -8.05 -16.59 -5.57
CA LYS A 442 -8.91 -16.75 -6.75
C LYS A 442 -9.93 -17.88 -6.63
N ARG A 443 -9.58 -19.00 -5.99
CA ARG A 443 -10.51 -20.14 -5.76
C ARG A 443 -11.71 -19.81 -4.88
N HIS A 444 -11.64 -18.76 -4.07
CA HIS A 444 -12.72 -18.38 -3.15
C HIS A 444 -13.71 -17.39 -3.77
N ALA A 445 -13.30 -16.65 -4.80
CA ALA A 445 -14.17 -15.77 -5.55
C ALA A 445 -15.12 -16.54 -6.47
N LYS A 446 -16.34 -16.02 -6.67
CA LYS A 446 -17.27 -16.55 -7.67
C LYS A 446 -16.74 -16.35 -9.08
N TRP A 447 -16.08 -15.21 -9.33
CA TRP A 447 -15.45 -14.92 -10.61
C TRP A 447 -14.05 -14.32 -10.45
N VAL A 448 -13.17 -14.63 -11.39
CA VAL A 448 -11.85 -13.99 -11.48
C VAL A 448 -11.86 -12.98 -12.62
N LEU A 449 -11.50 -11.74 -12.32
CA LEU A 449 -11.42 -10.67 -13.33
C LEU A 449 -10.16 -10.85 -14.19
N PRO A 450 -10.22 -10.50 -15.49
CA PRO A 450 -9.04 -10.49 -16.36
C PRO A 450 -8.11 -9.29 -16.06
N HIS A 451 -8.60 -8.30 -15.32
CA HIS A 451 -7.89 -7.07 -14.99
C HIS A 451 -7.29 -7.14 -13.57
N SER A 452 -6.04 -6.69 -13.43
CA SER A 452 -5.43 -6.40 -12.12
C SER A 452 -5.90 -5.04 -11.62
N TYR A 453 -5.60 -4.72 -10.36
CA TYR A 453 -5.94 -3.39 -9.81
C TYR A 453 -5.35 -2.24 -10.64
N LEU A 454 -4.13 -2.37 -11.17
CA LEU A 454 -3.50 -1.37 -12.06
C LEU A 454 -4.31 -1.08 -13.34
N MET A 455 -5.19 -2.01 -13.74
CA MET A 455 -6.08 -1.87 -14.88
C MET A 455 -7.51 -1.46 -14.46
N SER A 456 -7.67 -0.89 -13.26
CA SER A 456 -8.97 -0.44 -12.72
C SER A 456 -9.98 -1.60 -12.61
N ALA A 457 -9.55 -2.72 -12.03
CA ALA A 457 -10.38 -3.93 -11.87
C ALA A 457 -11.71 -3.66 -11.15
N PHE A 458 -11.72 -2.79 -10.13
CA PHE A 458 -12.96 -2.38 -9.47
C PHE A 458 -13.97 -1.77 -10.46
N ALA A 459 -13.55 -0.83 -11.32
CA ALA A 459 -14.43 -0.26 -12.34
C ALA A 459 -14.99 -1.33 -13.29
N THR A 460 -14.19 -2.35 -13.63
CA THR A 460 -14.66 -3.49 -14.44
C THR A 460 -15.74 -4.29 -13.71
N ALA A 461 -15.55 -4.60 -12.42
CA ALA A 461 -16.56 -5.31 -11.63
C ALA A 461 -17.86 -4.51 -11.51
N MET A 462 -17.76 -3.20 -11.30
CA MET A 462 -18.94 -2.33 -11.21
C MET A 462 -19.70 -2.26 -12.53
N GLU A 463 -19.02 -2.25 -13.68
CA GLU A 463 -19.67 -2.31 -14.99
C GLU A 463 -20.44 -3.61 -15.20
N LEU A 464 -19.85 -4.75 -14.81
CA LEU A 464 -20.49 -6.05 -14.90
C LEU A 464 -21.77 -6.11 -14.04
N VAL A 465 -21.68 -5.68 -12.79
CA VAL A 465 -22.76 -5.80 -11.79
C VAL A 465 -23.84 -4.73 -11.98
N TYR A 466 -23.45 -3.47 -12.22
CA TYR A 466 -24.35 -2.30 -12.16
C TYR A 466 -24.58 -1.60 -13.50
N ASN A 467 -23.80 -1.89 -14.56
CA ASN A 467 -23.96 -1.32 -15.92
C ASN A 467 -23.84 0.22 -15.98
N ILE A 468 -22.65 0.76 -15.70
CA ILE A 468 -22.42 2.17 -15.32
C ILE A 468 -21.69 3.06 -16.33
#